data_AF-A0A8T5USL3-F1
#
_entry.id   AF-A0A8T5USL3-F1
#
_cell.length_a   1.000
_cell.length_b   1.000
_cell.length_c   1.000
_cell.angle_alpha   90.00
_cell.angle_beta   90.00
_cell.angle_gamma   90.00
#
_symmetry.space_group_name_H-M   'P 1'
#
loop_
_entity.id
_entity.type
_entity.pdbx_description
1 polymer ?
#
loop_
_entity_poly.entity_id
_entity_poly.type
_entity_poly.pdbx_seq_one_letter_code
_entity_poly.pdbx_strand_id
1 'polypeptide(L)'
;MEDVNITEEDVMEIMDQFTKVPNLILKRMVSRNVNVVKKFENQIIDHKSKLLDNELLKIRKVIEMQVPELQEILLNVYKNTNKKQLKTLADPKAQPFIETNLNYLDMIYFNET
;
A
#
# COMPACT_ATOMS: atom_id res chain seq x y z
N MET A 1 17.16 -0.19 -17.12
CA MET A 1 16.18 -0.52 -16.07
C MET A 1 14.83 -0.27 -16.68
N GLU A 2 13.93 -1.25 -16.67
CA GLU A 2 12.54 -1.00 -17.06
C GLU A 2 11.95 0.05 -16.10
N ASP A 3 11.33 1.08 -16.66
CA ASP A 3 10.65 2.11 -15.89
C ASP A 3 9.35 1.51 -15.35
N VAL A 4 9.41 0.93 -14.15
CA VAL A 4 8.23 0.40 -13.47
C VAL A 4 7.42 1.59 -12.98
N ASN A 5 6.28 1.82 -13.62
CA ASN A 5 5.32 2.84 -13.20
C ASN A 5 4.14 2.17 -12.50
N ILE A 6 3.69 2.73 -11.37
CA ILE A 6 2.51 2.24 -10.66
C ILE A 6 1.30 2.98 -11.21
N THR A 7 0.30 2.22 -11.64
CA THR A 7 -0.86 2.75 -12.34
C THR A 7 -2.17 2.31 -11.69
N GLU A 8 -3.27 2.84 -12.22
CA GLU A 8 -4.62 2.45 -11.84
C GLU A 8 -4.90 0.97 -12.14
N GLU A 9 -4.28 0.42 -13.20
CA GLU A 9 -4.42 -0.99 -13.58
C GLU A 9 -3.78 -1.90 -12.52
N ASP A 10 -2.60 -1.55 -11.98
CA ASP A 10 -1.96 -2.32 -10.91
C ASP A 10 -2.86 -2.43 -9.66
N VAL A 11 -3.60 -1.36 -9.35
CA VAL A 11 -4.58 -1.37 -8.24
C VAL A 11 -5.81 -2.21 -8.58
N MET A 12 -6.25 -2.19 -9.85
CA MET A 12 -7.36 -3.00 -10.33
C MET A 12 -7.05 -4.50 -10.29
N GLU A 13 -5.83 -4.90 -10.68
CA GLU A 13 -5.36 -6.29 -10.65
C GLU A 13 -5.42 -6.91 -9.25
N ILE A 14 -5.15 -6.11 -8.21
CA ILE A 14 -5.14 -6.56 -6.80
C ILE A 14 -6.39 -6.12 -6.02
N MET A 15 -7.46 -5.73 -6.72
CA MET A 15 -8.68 -5.18 -6.11
C MET A 15 -9.29 -6.10 -5.05
N ASP A 16 -9.20 -7.42 -5.24
CA ASP A 16 -9.70 -8.40 -4.29
C ASP A 16 -9.05 -8.22 -2.91
N GLN A 17 -7.75 -7.91 -2.86
CA GLN A 17 -6.98 -7.68 -1.64
C GLN A 17 -7.52 -6.49 -0.83
N PHE A 18 -7.82 -5.37 -1.51
CA PHE A 18 -8.41 -4.19 -0.87
C PHE A 18 -9.75 -4.50 -0.21
N THR A 19 -10.51 -5.45 -0.74
CA THR A 19 -11.84 -5.78 -0.22
C THR A 19 -11.85 -6.84 0.90
N LYS A 20 -10.71 -7.51 1.16
CA LYS A 20 -10.58 -8.49 2.25
C LYS A 20 -10.75 -7.85 3.64
N VAL A 21 -10.39 -6.57 3.78
CA VAL A 21 -10.57 -5.83 5.03
C VAL A 21 -11.89 -5.04 4.98
N PRO A 22 -12.81 -5.26 5.94
CA PRO A 22 -14.00 -4.46 6.06
C PRO A 22 -13.68 -2.96 6.21
N ASN A 23 -14.38 -2.12 5.47
CA ASN A 23 -14.11 -0.67 5.44
C ASN A 23 -14.16 0.01 6.81
N LEU A 24 -15.03 -0.45 7.73
CA LEU A 24 -15.09 0.09 9.09
C LEU A 24 -13.81 -0.20 9.89
N ILE A 25 -13.23 -1.38 9.71
CA ILE A 25 -11.97 -1.78 10.34
C ILE A 25 -10.82 -0.94 9.77
N LEU A 26 -10.77 -0.81 8.44
CA LEU A 26 -9.76 0.02 7.77
C LEU A 26 -9.80 1.48 8.26
N LYS A 27 -10.99 2.09 8.32
CA LYS A 27 -11.15 3.45 8.85
C LYS A 27 -10.62 3.60 10.27
N ARG A 28 -10.85 2.61 11.13
CA ARG A 28 -10.34 2.60 12.51
C ARG A 28 -8.82 2.45 12.57
N MET A 29 -8.22 1.70 11.65
CA MET A 29 -6.76 1.56 11.55
C MET A 29 -6.13 2.88 11.09
N VAL A 30 -6.69 3.50 10.05
CA VAL A 30 -6.28 4.81 9.53
C VAL A 30 -6.40 5.87 10.63
N SER A 31 -7.55 5.97 11.31
CA SER A 31 -7.76 6.99 12.34
C SER A 31 -6.84 6.86 13.55
N ARG A 32 -6.33 5.65 13.80
CA ARG A 32 -5.40 5.35 14.91
C ARG A 32 -3.95 5.31 14.46
N ASN A 33 -3.67 5.63 13.20
CA ASN A 33 -2.35 5.54 12.58
C ASN A 33 -1.65 4.18 12.86
N VAL A 34 -2.39 3.08 12.72
CA VAL A 34 -1.85 1.75 13.04
C VAL A 34 -0.75 1.39 12.05
N ASN A 35 0.45 1.07 12.55
CA ASN A 35 1.47 0.42 11.74
C ASN A 35 1.10 -1.06 11.57
N VAL A 36 0.44 -1.38 10.46
CA VAL A 36 -0.01 -2.73 10.09
C VAL A 36 1.19 -3.57 9.69
N VAL A 37 2.14 -2.99 8.97
CA VAL A 37 3.36 -3.67 8.52
C VAL A 37 4.13 -4.23 9.72
N LYS A 38 4.35 -3.44 10.77
CA LYS A 38 4.95 -3.89 12.03
C LYS A 38 4.19 -5.05 12.69
N LYS A 39 2.86 -5.08 12.60
CA LYS A 39 2.07 -6.18 13.17
C LYS A 39 2.25 -7.50 12.42
N PHE A 40 2.57 -7.42 11.14
CA PHE A 40 2.75 -8.57 10.26
C PHE A 40 4.22 -8.76 9.82
N GLU A 41 5.16 -8.18 10.57
CA GLU A 41 6.58 -8.10 10.20
C GLU A 41 7.16 -9.48 9.89
N ASN A 42 6.95 -10.46 10.77
CA ASN A 42 7.44 -11.82 10.58
C ASN A 42 6.88 -12.45 9.29
N GLN A 43 5.57 -12.27 9.01
CA GLN A 43 4.97 -12.82 7.79
C GLN A 43 5.52 -12.14 6.52
N ILE A 44 5.83 -10.85 6.60
CA ILE A 44 6.41 -10.09 5.49
C ILE A 44 7.85 -10.55 5.24
N ILE A 45 8.66 -10.71 6.29
CA ILE A 45 10.03 -11.23 6.20
C ILE A 45 10.04 -12.65 5.61
N ASP A 46 9.17 -13.53 6.10
CA ASP A 46 9.05 -14.90 5.60
C ASP A 46 8.66 -14.93 4.11
N HIS A 47 7.84 -13.98 3.67
CA HIS A 47 7.42 -13.85 2.28
C HIS A 47 8.48 -13.21 1.37
N LYS A 48 9.33 -12.31 1.90
CA LYS A 48 10.37 -11.60 1.16
C LYS A 48 11.27 -12.54 0.33
N SER A 49 11.61 -13.70 0.89
CA SER A 49 12.45 -14.72 0.22
C SER A 49 11.80 -15.38 -1.02
N LYS A 50 10.49 -15.17 -1.22
CA LYS A 50 9.70 -15.79 -2.29
C LYS A 50 9.34 -14.83 -3.42
N LEU A 51 9.66 -13.54 -3.27
CA LEU A 51 9.37 -12.52 -4.27
C LEU A 51 10.30 -12.66 -5.46
N LEU A 52 9.72 -12.47 -6.64
CA LEU A 52 10.47 -12.31 -7.89
C LEU A 52 11.06 -10.90 -7.97
N ASP A 53 12.11 -10.73 -8.75
CA ASP A 53 12.80 -9.43 -8.90
C ASP A 53 11.86 -8.32 -9.39
N ASN A 54 10.92 -8.64 -10.29
CA ASN A 54 9.92 -7.69 -10.78
C ASN A 54 8.91 -7.28 -9.70
N GLU A 55 8.53 -8.19 -8.79
CA GLU A 55 7.65 -7.88 -7.66
C GLU A 55 8.37 -6.99 -6.66
N LEU A 56 9.66 -7.26 -6.38
CA LEU A 56 10.48 -6.43 -5.52
C LEU A 56 10.67 -5.01 -6.09
N LEU A 57 10.82 -4.87 -7.42
CA LEU A 57 10.88 -3.58 -8.09
C LEU A 57 9.56 -2.80 -7.96
N LYS A 58 8.40 -3.46 -8.11
CA LYS A 58 7.09 -2.81 -7.88
C LYS A 58 6.94 -2.34 -6.43
N ILE A 59 7.35 -3.15 -5.45
CA ILE A 59 7.34 -2.78 -4.02
C ILE A 59 8.21 -1.54 -3.79
N ARG A 60 9.44 -1.55 -4.31
CA ARG A 60 10.36 -0.41 -4.20
C ARG A 60 9.74 0.86 -4.77
N LYS A 61 9.13 0.76 -5.96
CA LYS A 61 8.48 1.90 -6.61
C LYS A 61 7.35 2.48 -5.77
N VAL A 62 6.50 1.64 -5.18
CA VAL A 62 5.40 2.10 -4.30
C VAL A 62 5.94 2.80 -3.05
N ILE A 63 7.02 2.29 -2.45
CA ILE A 63 7.65 2.88 -1.26
C ILE A 63 8.25 4.25 -1.54
N GLU A 64 8.92 4.40 -2.69
CA GLU A 64 9.59 5.65 -3.08
C GLU A 64 8.61 6.71 -3.62
N MET A 65 7.39 6.32 -3.97
CA MET A 65 6.37 7.21 -4.52
C MET A 65 5.84 8.18 -3.47
N GLN A 66 5.58 9.42 -3.88
CA GLN A 66 4.97 10.40 -2.98
C GLN A 66 3.55 9.95 -2.63
N VAL A 67 3.19 9.96 -1.35
CA VAL A 67 1.86 9.50 -0.91
C VAL A 67 0.71 10.26 -1.60
N PRO A 68 0.77 11.58 -1.84
CA PRO A 68 -0.26 12.27 -2.61
C PRO A 68 -0.49 11.69 -4.02
N GLU A 69 0.58 11.29 -4.71
CA GLU A 69 0.49 10.64 -6.04
C GLU A 69 -0.18 9.27 -5.94
N LEU A 70 0.22 8.45 -4.95
CA LEU A 70 -0.45 7.18 -4.67
C LEU A 70 -1.94 7.36 -4.36
N GLN A 71 -2.29 8.39 -3.58
CA GLN A 71 -3.67 8.70 -3.22
C GLN A 71 -4.51 9.15 -4.43
N GLU A 72 -3.91 9.82 -5.42
CA GLU A 72 -4.58 10.17 -6.67
C GLU A 72 -4.94 8.91 -7.48
N ILE A 73 -4.01 7.96 -7.61
CA ILE A 73 -4.26 6.67 -8.26
C ILE A 73 -5.43 5.95 -7.58
N LEU A 74 -5.39 5.84 -6.24
CA LEU A 74 -6.46 5.21 -5.47
C LEU A 74 -7.80 5.95 -5.62
N LEU A 75 -7.79 7.28 -5.72
CA LEU A 75 -8.98 8.10 -5.93
C LEU A 75 -9.61 7.83 -7.30
N ASN A 76 -8.81 7.74 -8.35
CA ASN A 76 -9.29 7.49 -9.70
C ASN A 76 -9.92 6.09 -9.81
N VAL A 77 -9.25 5.08 -9.24
CA VAL A 77 -9.80 3.73 -9.19
C VAL A 77 -11.08 3.68 -8.35
N TYR A 78 -11.17 4.44 -7.26
CA TYR A 78 -12.40 4.57 -6.48
C TYR A 78 -13.56 5.13 -7.33
N LYS A 79 -13.34 6.15 -8.16
CA LYS A 79 -14.39 6.74 -9.01
C LYS A 79 -15.01 5.69 -9.94
N ASN A 80 -14.22 4.73 -10.41
CA ASN A 80 -14.67 3.69 -11.34
C ASN A 80 -15.29 2.46 -10.64
N THR A 81 -14.86 2.16 -9.41
CA THR A 81 -15.24 0.90 -8.72
C THR A 81 -16.17 1.08 -7.53
N ASN A 82 -16.30 2.31 -7.02
CA ASN A 82 -17.02 2.68 -5.80
C ASN A 82 -16.61 1.90 -4.54
N LYS A 83 -15.40 1.31 -4.50
CA LYS A 83 -14.90 0.57 -3.33
C LYS A 83 -14.51 1.53 -2.20
N LYS A 84 -15.21 1.42 -1.07
CA LYS A 84 -15.05 2.35 0.07
C LYS A 84 -13.65 2.31 0.68
N GLN A 85 -12.95 1.18 0.57
CA GLN A 85 -11.58 1.03 1.06
C GLN A 85 -10.60 1.93 0.31
N LEU A 86 -10.71 1.98 -1.02
CA LEU A 86 -9.94 2.90 -1.85
C LEU A 86 -10.23 4.35 -1.48
N LYS A 87 -11.51 4.72 -1.33
CA LYS A 87 -11.91 6.06 -0.84
C LYS A 87 -11.25 6.41 0.50
N THR A 88 -11.20 5.45 1.42
CA THR A 88 -10.63 5.66 2.76
C THR A 88 -9.13 5.91 2.71
N LEU A 89 -8.40 5.22 1.83
CA LEU A 89 -6.96 5.38 1.66
C LEU A 89 -6.61 6.61 0.80
N ALA A 90 -7.45 6.96 -0.17
CA ALA A 90 -7.31 8.14 -1.02
C ALA A 90 -7.62 9.46 -0.30
N ASP A 91 -8.24 9.43 0.88
CA ASP A 91 -8.48 10.63 1.69
C ASP A 91 -7.14 11.21 2.18
N PRO A 92 -6.83 12.50 1.95
CA PRO A 92 -5.58 13.11 2.42
C PRO A 92 -5.31 12.90 3.91
N LYS A 93 -6.35 12.73 4.75
CA LYS A 93 -6.19 12.43 6.19
C LYS A 93 -5.58 11.05 6.46
N ALA A 94 -5.57 10.15 5.48
CA ALA A 94 -4.93 8.85 5.57
C ALA A 94 -3.43 8.90 5.25
N GLN A 95 -2.90 10.03 4.78
CA GLN A 95 -1.49 10.16 4.41
C GLN A 95 -0.53 9.70 5.53
N PRO A 96 -0.67 10.15 6.81
CA PRO A 96 0.23 9.70 7.87
C PRO A 96 0.22 8.18 8.09
N PHE A 97 -0.94 7.54 7.89
CA PHE A 97 -1.10 6.08 7.96
C PHE A 97 -0.34 5.39 6.84
N ILE A 98 -0.45 5.88 5.61
CA ILE A 98 0.25 5.32 4.47
C ILE A 98 1.76 5.49 4.66
N GLU A 99 2.24 6.70 4.97
CA GLU A 99 3.66 7.01 5.20
C GLU A 99 4.25 6.12 6.31
N THR A 100 3.55 5.99 7.44
CA THR A 100 4.01 5.15 8.56
C THR A 100 4.22 3.70 8.13
N ASN A 101 3.32 3.16 7.31
CA ASN A 101 3.41 1.78 6.83
C ASN A 101 4.48 1.63 5.72
N LEU A 102 4.56 2.56 4.77
CA LEU A 102 5.58 2.53 3.70
C LEU A 102 6.99 2.65 4.26
N ASN A 103 7.21 3.57 5.22
CA ASN A 103 8.52 3.72 5.87
C ASN A 103 8.94 2.45 6.61
N TYR A 104 8.00 1.73 7.24
CA TYR A 104 8.33 0.47 7.91
C TYR A 104 8.56 -0.67 6.91
N LEU A 105 7.86 -0.67 5.76
CA LEU A 105 8.17 -1.60 4.68
C LEU A 105 9.57 -1.36 4.12
N ASP A 106 9.97 -0.10 3.95
CA ASP A 106 11.31 0.26 3.48
C ASP A 106 12.39 -0.30 4.41
N MET A 107 12.18 -0.20 5.72
CA MET A 107 13.04 -0.85 6.72
C MET A 107 13.10 -2.37 6.51
N ILE A 108 11.96 -3.06 6.40
CA ILE A 108 12.00 -4.53 6.23
C ILE A 108 12.66 -4.95 4.90
N TYR A 109 12.41 -4.22 3.82
CA TYR A 109 12.81 -4.64 2.47
C TYR A 109 14.21 -4.17 2.08
N PHE A 110 14.59 -2.94 2.42
CA PHE A 110 15.75 -2.27 1.82
C PHE A 110 16.76 -1.71 2.84
N ASN A 111 16.36 -1.46 4.08
CA ASN A 111 17.26 -0.97 5.12
C ASN A 111 17.34 -1.99 6.27
N GLU A 112 18.36 -2.86 6.29
CA GLU A 112 18.55 -3.89 7.31
C GLU A 112 18.20 -3.40 8.74
N THR A 113 17.23 -4.06 9.39
CA THR A 113 16.94 -3.93 10.84
C THR A 113 17.99 -4.60 11.70
#